data_AF-A0A5C9E5Q8-F1
#
_entry.id   AF-A0A5C9E5Q8-F1
#
_cell.length_a   1.000
_cell.length_b   1.000
_cell.length_c   1.000
_cell.angle_alpha   90.00
_cell.angle_beta   90.00
_cell.angle_gamma   90.00
#
_symmetry.space_group_name_H-M   'P 1'
#
loop_
_entity.id
_entity.type
_entity.pdbx_description
1 polymer ?
#
loop_
_entity_poly.entity_id
_entity_poly.type
_entity_poly.pdbx_seq_one_letter_code
_entity_poly.pdbx_strand_id
1 'polypeptide(L)'
;MTKTIKTRVQRYNPDLDDEPYFQDFDVEYEPGMTVLDALLYIQDKFDSSLAFRWECRGGQCGSCAVRVNGTARIACRTKVEPDEVLILEPLEKLPIIKDLVNDISQVTFRIRRIRPYVARDKLPEQYPEIMHSDSIEKLREIRKCIECSACLSNCPIVAETWDYPGPMIIRQLARLELDPRDVEDRIAMAMNESVYSCTTCKMCTDICPKSIDIPALAVELLRAKAVEAGYPLASGQQGFIDQIKATGRAVPEKKTPLLKEIETEEFLVDNPRGRVAFFTGCLIDYRMQNTGKALIDVLNRNGIDVIVPKEQWCCASPAFRTGDLHTAQDAARRVTEIFEKISEKYDLDTVVVACAGCGKTLREDHRPFIEEQRGEPPMFKVYDMAEYMLDVIGKENIVKPKGEIKMKITYHEPCHLGRGQGVIDQPIELLKMIPGVEYVEDPYKNRCCGAGGGVRAGQRELSQKIATTKKGYIEDTGADMITTECPFCTIQISDILKGTEIKTRYIPDLLAESYRLGDEKE
;
A
#
# COMPACT_ATOMS: atom_id res chain seq x y z
N MET A 1 2.11 -23.78 36.10
CA MET A 1 1.49 -22.47 36.37
C MET A 1 0.72 -22.09 35.13
N THR A 2 -0.56 -21.76 35.26
CA THR A 2 -1.35 -21.19 34.16
C THR A 2 -0.68 -19.88 33.75
N LYS A 3 -0.32 -19.74 32.47
CA LYS A 3 0.26 -18.50 31.95
C LYS A 3 -0.85 -17.45 31.96
N THR A 4 -0.56 -16.22 32.36
CA THR A 4 -1.49 -15.10 32.28
C THR A 4 -1.01 -14.12 31.23
N ILE A 5 -1.95 -13.51 30.53
CA ILE A 5 -1.72 -12.45 29.55
C ILE A 5 -2.29 -11.14 30.11
N LYS A 6 -1.51 -10.06 30.00
CA LYS A 6 -1.98 -8.74 30.38
C LYS A 6 -2.86 -8.20 29.26
N THR A 7 -4.15 -8.03 29.54
CA THR A 7 -5.15 -7.53 28.59
C THR A 7 -5.62 -6.15 29.00
N ARG A 8 -5.36 -5.14 28.17
CA ARG A 8 -5.78 -3.76 28.37
C ARG A 8 -6.96 -3.45 27.47
N VAL A 9 -8.12 -3.16 28.05
CA VAL A 9 -9.37 -2.91 27.30
C VAL A 9 -9.80 -1.47 27.47
N GLN A 10 -10.12 -0.78 26.36
CA GLN A 10 -10.76 0.52 26.42
C GLN A 10 -12.22 0.37 26.88
N ARG A 11 -12.52 0.99 28.01
CA ARG A 11 -13.85 1.06 28.64
C ARG A 11 -14.47 2.42 28.38
N TYR A 12 -15.78 2.42 28.22
CA TYR A 12 -16.55 3.65 28.10
C TYR A 12 -18.04 3.36 28.28
N ASN A 13 -18.69 4.06 29.19
CA ASN A 13 -20.12 4.10 29.36
C ASN A 13 -20.60 5.56 29.33
N PRO A 14 -21.28 6.03 28.25
CA PRO A 14 -21.67 7.43 28.13
C PRO A 14 -22.65 7.91 29.21
N ASP A 15 -23.28 6.99 29.96
CA ASP A 15 -24.16 7.34 31.09
C ASP A 15 -23.37 7.65 32.38
N LEU A 16 -22.09 7.24 32.46
CA LEU A 16 -21.27 7.32 33.68
C LEU A 16 -19.93 8.03 33.48
N ASP A 17 -19.35 7.93 32.28
CA ASP A 17 -17.99 8.35 31.99
C ASP A 17 -17.99 9.57 31.06
N ASP A 18 -17.18 10.58 31.40
CA ASP A 18 -16.98 11.76 30.53
C ASP A 18 -16.07 11.45 29.33
N GLU A 19 -15.14 10.49 29.47
CA GLU A 19 -14.19 10.09 28.44
C GLU A 19 -13.81 8.60 28.53
N PRO A 20 -13.42 7.95 27.40
CA PRO A 20 -12.93 6.57 27.42
C PRO A 20 -11.65 6.42 28.24
N TYR A 21 -11.53 5.33 28.99
CA TYR A 21 -10.34 5.00 29.77
C TYR A 21 -9.88 3.55 29.53
N PHE A 22 -8.64 3.23 29.90
CA PHE A 22 -8.14 1.87 29.81
C PHE A 22 -8.21 1.14 31.15
N GLN A 23 -8.68 -0.09 31.13
CA GLN A 23 -8.67 -1.00 32.27
C GLN A 23 -7.82 -2.24 31.95
N ASP A 24 -6.95 -2.62 32.90
CA ASP A 24 -6.08 -3.79 32.78
C ASP A 24 -6.74 -5.02 33.45
N PHE A 25 -6.64 -6.17 32.80
CA PHE A 25 -7.13 -7.48 33.27
C PHE A 25 -6.04 -8.54 33.07
N ASP A 26 -5.85 -9.42 34.06
CA ASP A 26 -4.98 -10.58 33.94
C ASP A 26 -5.80 -11.79 33.48
N VAL A 27 -5.75 -12.10 32.18
CA VAL A 27 -6.54 -13.19 31.59
C VAL A 27 -5.71 -14.46 31.58
N GLU A 28 -6.28 -15.59 32.02
CA GLU A 28 -5.61 -16.89 31.90
C GLU A 28 -5.48 -17.28 30.42
N TYR A 29 -4.26 -17.63 30.02
CA TYR A 29 -3.94 -18.00 28.65
C TYR A 29 -4.09 -19.49 28.43
N GLU A 30 -4.84 -19.84 27.38
CA GLU A 30 -4.90 -21.19 26.84
C GLU A 30 -4.29 -21.22 25.43
N PRO A 31 -3.47 -22.24 25.09
CA PRO A 31 -2.87 -22.36 23.76
C PRO A 31 -3.92 -22.29 22.65
N GLY A 32 -3.74 -21.32 21.74
CA GLY A 32 -4.65 -21.12 20.63
C GLY A 32 -5.95 -20.38 20.97
N MET A 33 -6.09 -19.81 22.16
CA MET A 33 -7.23 -18.94 22.47
C MET A 33 -7.29 -17.74 21.51
N THR A 34 -8.51 -17.31 21.22
CA THR A 34 -8.78 -16.15 20.38
C THR A 34 -8.98 -14.90 21.23
N VAL A 35 -8.93 -13.73 20.59
CA VAL A 35 -9.28 -12.46 21.26
C VAL A 35 -10.72 -12.48 21.77
N LEU A 36 -11.64 -13.18 21.08
CA LEU A 36 -13.00 -13.36 21.58
C LEU A 36 -13.03 -14.19 22.86
N ASP A 37 -12.20 -15.23 22.97
CA ASP A 37 -12.11 -16.05 24.18
C ASP A 37 -11.58 -15.21 25.36
N ALA A 38 -10.61 -14.32 25.13
CA ALA A 38 -10.14 -13.37 26.14
C ALA A 38 -11.25 -12.41 26.60
N LEU A 39 -12.02 -11.84 25.66
CA LEU A 39 -13.14 -10.94 25.98
C LEU A 39 -14.25 -11.64 26.79
N LEU A 40 -14.56 -12.89 26.43
CA LEU A 40 -15.53 -13.71 27.17
C LEU A 40 -15.01 -14.07 28.56
N TYR A 41 -13.73 -14.40 28.69
CA TYR A 41 -13.11 -14.64 29.99
C TYR A 41 -13.22 -13.40 30.89
N ILE A 42 -12.96 -12.21 30.35
CA ILE A 42 -13.11 -10.95 31.08
C ILE A 42 -14.56 -10.75 31.55
N GLN A 43 -15.51 -10.94 30.63
CA GLN A 43 -16.94 -10.80 30.94
C GLN A 43 -17.41 -11.81 32.00
N ASP A 44 -16.93 -13.05 31.95
CA ASP A 44 -17.37 -14.13 32.84
C ASP A 44 -16.70 -14.09 34.23
N LYS A 45 -15.45 -13.62 34.31
CA LYS A 45 -14.62 -13.72 35.52
C LYS A 45 -14.36 -12.39 36.23
N PHE A 46 -14.35 -11.28 35.50
CA PHE A 46 -13.94 -9.99 36.04
C PHE A 46 -15.06 -8.96 36.03
N ASP A 47 -15.69 -8.72 34.88
CA ASP A 47 -16.70 -7.66 34.75
C ASP A 47 -17.75 -7.99 33.68
N SER A 48 -18.92 -8.44 34.12
CA SER A 48 -20.05 -8.74 33.25
C SER A 48 -20.66 -7.53 32.56
N SER A 49 -20.28 -6.30 32.95
CA SER A 49 -20.75 -5.07 32.31
C SER A 49 -20.00 -4.72 31.02
N LEU A 50 -18.86 -5.36 30.75
CA LEU A 50 -18.06 -5.15 29.54
C LEU A 50 -18.89 -5.48 28.29
N ALA A 51 -19.01 -4.49 27.39
CA ALA A 51 -19.77 -4.60 26.16
C ALA A 51 -18.89 -4.80 24.92
N PHE A 52 -19.21 -5.85 24.15
CA PHE A 52 -18.65 -6.12 22.83
C PHE A 52 -19.65 -6.96 22.02
N ARG A 53 -19.58 -6.90 20.69
CA ARG A 53 -20.48 -7.64 19.81
C ARG A 53 -19.85 -8.95 19.36
N TRP A 54 -20.61 -10.03 19.35
CA TRP A 54 -20.22 -11.31 18.74
C TRP A 54 -21.47 -12.15 18.44
N GLU A 55 -21.35 -13.12 17.52
CA GLU A 55 -22.46 -13.99 17.15
C GLU A 55 -21.96 -15.36 16.65
N CYS A 56 -21.60 -15.48 15.37
CA CYS A 56 -21.39 -16.80 14.73
C CYS A 56 -20.13 -17.58 15.17
N ARG A 57 -19.15 -16.93 15.82
CA ARG A 57 -17.80 -17.44 16.17
C ARG A 57 -16.98 -18.08 15.01
N GLY A 58 -17.49 -18.08 13.78
CA GLY A 58 -16.85 -18.72 12.61
C GLY A 58 -16.15 -17.76 11.65
N GLY A 59 -16.02 -16.47 11.99
CA GLY A 59 -15.46 -15.47 11.08
C GLY A 59 -16.33 -15.21 9.83
N GLN A 60 -17.65 -15.34 9.97
CA GLN A 60 -18.62 -15.17 8.87
C GLN A 60 -19.54 -13.96 9.04
N CYS A 61 -19.95 -13.63 10.27
CA CYS A 61 -20.88 -12.52 10.53
C CYS A 61 -20.22 -11.13 10.59
N GLY A 62 -18.89 -11.06 10.82
CA GLY A 62 -18.18 -9.79 11.02
C GLY A 62 -18.48 -9.04 12.33
N SER A 63 -19.45 -9.49 13.14
CA SER A 63 -19.96 -8.80 14.35
C SER A 63 -18.89 -8.51 15.42
N CYS A 64 -17.90 -9.38 15.57
CA CYS A 64 -16.81 -9.23 16.55
C CYS A 64 -15.58 -8.48 16.01
N ALA A 65 -15.80 -7.54 15.09
CA ALA A 65 -14.74 -6.65 14.64
C ALA A 65 -14.32 -5.72 15.79
N VAL A 66 -13.02 -5.68 16.08
CA VAL A 66 -12.42 -4.90 17.17
C VAL A 66 -11.00 -4.52 16.79
N ARG A 67 -10.44 -3.47 17.38
CA ARG A 67 -9.02 -3.18 17.23
C ARG A 67 -8.21 -3.99 18.24
N VAL A 68 -7.20 -4.67 17.72
CA VAL A 68 -6.25 -5.50 18.45
C VAL A 68 -4.87 -4.92 18.19
N ASN A 69 -4.19 -4.45 19.24
CA ASN A 69 -2.88 -3.82 19.16
C ASN A 69 -2.83 -2.73 18.06
N GLY A 70 -3.82 -1.84 18.07
CA GLY A 70 -3.93 -0.71 17.14
C GLY A 70 -4.50 -1.01 15.76
N THR A 71 -4.84 -2.27 15.43
CA THR A 71 -5.32 -2.66 14.10
C THR A 71 -6.65 -3.40 14.14
N ALA A 72 -7.60 -3.06 13.27
CA ALA A 72 -8.88 -3.76 13.21
C ALA A 72 -8.73 -5.20 12.73
N ARG A 73 -9.39 -6.11 13.46
CA ARG A 73 -9.36 -7.56 13.26
C ARG A 73 -10.71 -8.17 13.65
N ILE A 74 -10.87 -9.47 13.40
CA ILE A 74 -12.06 -10.24 13.79
C ILE A 74 -11.72 -11.07 15.03
N ALA A 75 -12.27 -10.70 16.18
CA ALA A 75 -11.85 -11.25 17.48
C ALA A 75 -11.92 -12.78 17.54
N CYS A 76 -12.93 -13.41 16.95
CA CYS A 76 -13.08 -14.88 16.94
C CYS A 76 -12.10 -15.63 16.03
N ARG A 77 -11.29 -14.93 15.23
CA ARG A 77 -10.29 -15.53 14.34
C ARG A 77 -8.88 -15.08 14.65
N THR A 78 -8.72 -13.96 15.36
CA THR A 78 -7.43 -13.46 15.80
C THR A 78 -6.97 -14.22 17.03
N LYS A 79 -5.79 -14.83 16.94
CA LYS A 79 -5.13 -15.49 18.07
C LYS A 79 -4.53 -14.46 19.00
N VAL A 80 -4.47 -14.81 20.28
CA VAL A 80 -3.73 -14.01 21.26
C VAL A 80 -2.28 -14.45 21.27
N GLU A 81 -1.37 -13.49 21.07
CA GLU A 81 0.07 -13.70 21.21
C GLU A 81 0.43 -13.64 22.70
N PRO A 82 0.97 -14.73 23.28
CA PRO A 82 1.06 -14.84 24.73
C PRO A 82 2.22 -14.06 25.36
N ASP A 83 3.11 -13.50 24.54
CA ASP A 83 4.28 -12.73 24.99
C ASP A 83 4.11 -11.22 24.76
N GLU A 84 2.93 -10.80 24.27
CA GLU A 84 2.59 -9.40 24.04
C GLU A 84 1.47 -8.95 24.98
N VAL A 85 1.43 -7.64 25.30
CA VAL A 85 0.27 -7.05 25.96
C VAL A 85 -0.86 -6.96 24.93
N LEU A 86 -2.02 -7.53 25.27
CA LEU A 86 -3.20 -7.49 24.42
C LEU A 86 -3.95 -6.19 24.65
N ILE A 87 -3.89 -5.25 23.70
CA ILE A 87 -4.61 -3.97 23.76
C ILE A 87 -5.86 -4.07 22.88
N LEU A 88 -7.03 -3.87 23.47
CA LEU A 88 -8.33 -3.94 22.81
C LEU A 88 -9.02 -2.58 22.84
N GLU A 89 -9.38 -2.10 21.65
CA GLU A 89 -10.04 -0.82 21.43
C GLU A 89 -11.26 -1.01 20.52
N PRO A 90 -12.31 -0.18 20.62
CA PRO A 90 -13.36 -0.11 19.62
C PRO A 90 -12.76 0.20 18.23
N LEU A 91 -13.53 -0.07 17.17
CA LEU A 91 -13.14 0.35 15.83
C LEU A 91 -12.93 1.87 15.80
N GLU A 92 -11.83 2.28 15.20
CA GLU A 92 -11.47 3.69 15.13
C GLU A 92 -12.41 4.42 14.16
N LYS A 93 -12.67 5.70 14.44
CA LYS A 93 -13.45 6.60 13.57
C LYS A 93 -14.93 6.23 13.39
N LEU A 94 -15.43 5.34 14.24
CA LEU A 94 -16.85 5.09 14.43
C LEU A 94 -17.22 5.48 15.88
N PRO A 95 -18.34 6.19 16.12
CA PRO A 95 -18.75 6.56 17.46
C PRO A 95 -18.86 5.34 18.38
N ILE A 96 -18.47 5.48 19.64
CA ILE A 96 -18.58 4.42 20.64
C ILE A 96 -19.98 4.49 21.26
N ILE A 97 -20.70 3.37 21.25
CA ILE A 97 -21.95 3.22 22.01
C ILE A 97 -21.61 2.88 23.46
N LYS A 98 -20.79 1.83 23.65
CA LYS A 98 -20.29 1.40 24.96
C LYS A 98 -19.09 0.48 24.78
N ASP A 99 -18.02 0.70 25.54
CA ASP A 99 -16.79 -0.10 25.53
C ASP A 99 -16.28 -0.36 24.10
N LEU A 100 -16.37 -1.61 23.62
CA LEU A 100 -15.90 -2.03 22.30
C LEU A 100 -17.01 -2.07 21.24
N VAL A 101 -18.22 -1.56 21.56
CA VAL A 101 -19.36 -1.50 20.66
C VAL A 101 -19.41 -0.15 19.95
N ASN A 102 -19.26 -0.17 18.62
CA ASN A 102 -19.40 1.02 17.80
C ASN A 102 -20.82 1.21 17.24
N ASP A 103 -21.20 2.47 17.03
CA ASP A 103 -22.33 2.84 16.21
C ASP A 103 -21.97 2.70 14.72
N ILE A 104 -22.74 1.87 14.02
CA ILE A 104 -22.61 1.59 12.58
C ILE A 104 -23.76 2.20 11.76
N SER A 105 -24.55 3.09 12.35
CA SER A 105 -25.68 3.77 11.72
C SER A 105 -25.25 4.50 10.44
N GLN A 106 -24.13 5.23 10.49
CA GLN A 106 -23.56 5.94 9.33
C GLN A 106 -23.16 4.99 8.20
N VAL A 107 -22.55 3.85 8.54
CA VAL A 107 -22.15 2.82 7.57
C VAL A 107 -23.39 2.24 6.88
N THR A 108 -24.42 1.91 7.67
CA THR A 108 -25.68 1.34 7.17
C THR A 108 -26.42 2.36 6.30
N PHE A 109 -26.44 3.64 6.69
CA PHE A 109 -27.01 4.72 5.89
C PHE A 109 -26.33 4.84 4.51
N ARG A 110 -24.99 4.80 4.48
CA ARG A 110 -24.23 4.85 3.22
C ARG A 110 -24.45 3.62 2.34
N ILE A 111 -24.54 2.42 2.92
CA ILE A 111 -24.88 1.19 2.17
C ILE A 111 -26.28 1.31 1.55
N ARG A 112 -27.27 1.88 2.25
CA ARG A 112 -28.62 2.06 1.69
C ARG A 112 -28.64 3.03 0.52
N ARG A 113 -27.80 4.07 0.53
CA ARG A 113 -27.70 5.06 -0.56
C ARG A 113 -27.27 4.45 -1.89
N ILE A 114 -26.46 3.39 -1.86
CA ILE A 114 -26.01 2.69 -3.07
C ILE A 114 -27.00 1.62 -3.55
N ARG A 115 -28.22 1.55 -2.99
CA ARG A 115 -29.28 0.59 -3.37
C ARG A 115 -28.73 -0.85 -3.49
N PRO A 116 -28.38 -1.48 -2.36
CA PRO A 116 -27.45 -2.63 -2.29
C PRO A 116 -28.05 -3.98 -2.77
N TYR A 117 -29.05 -3.92 -3.66
CA TYR A 117 -29.74 -5.05 -4.27
C TYR A 117 -29.51 -5.05 -5.78
N VAL A 118 -29.65 -6.22 -6.39
CA VAL A 118 -29.60 -6.36 -7.85
C VAL A 118 -30.85 -5.72 -8.46
N ALA A 119 -30.69 -4.60 -9.15
CA ALA A 119 -31.78 -3.91 -9.83
C ALA A 119 -32.11 -4.61 -11.15
N ARG A 120 -33.39 -4.80 -11.48
CA ARG A 120 -33.82 -5.55 -12.67
C ARG A 120 -35.02 -4.91 -13.33
N ASP A 121 -35.07 -4.95 -14.65
CA ASP A 121 -36.26 -4.57 -15.43
C ASP A 121 -37.22 -5.75 -15.68
N LYS A 122 -36.71 -6.98 -15.60
CA LYS A 122 -37.46 -8.21 -15.88
C LYS A 122 -37.28 -9.24 -14.77
N LEU A 123 -38.35 -9.97 -14.48
CA LEU A 123 -38.30 -11.14 -13.62
C LEU A 123 -37.60 -12.30 -14.35
N PRO A 124 -36.88 -13.19 -13.64
CA PRO A 124 -36.27 -14.36 -14.27
C PRO A 124 -37.34 -15.30 -14.83
N GLU A 125 -37.03 -15.94 -15.97
CA GLU A 125 -37.93 -16.87 -16.66
C GLU A 125 -38.19 -18.15 -15.87
N GLN A 126 -37.28 -18.51 -14.96
CA GLN A 126 -37.39 -19.67 -14.09
C GLN A 126 -36.80 -19.40 -12.70
N TYR A 127 -37.21 -20.23 -11.72
CA TYR A 127 -36.71 -20.17 -10.35
C TYR A 127 -36.18 -21.56 -9.93
N PRO A 128 -34.91 -21.67 -9.50
CA PRO A 128 -33.89 -20.62 -9.44
C PRO A 128 -33.41 -20.17 -10.83
N GLU A 129 -33.09 -18.88 -10.96
CA GLU A 129 -32.40 -18.34 -12.14
C GLU A 129 -31.02 -18.99 -12.30
N ILE A 130 -30.71 -19.49 -13.50
CA ILE A 130 -29.42 -20.12 -13.79
C ILE A 130 -28.40 -19.03 -14.11
N MET A 131 -27.28 -19.04 -13.39
CA MET A 131 -26.10 -18.22 -13.70
C MET A 131 -24.94 -19.11 -14.10
N HIS A 132 -24.34 -18.83 -15.25
CA HIS A 132 -23.17 -19.58 -15.72
C HIS A 132 -21.91 -19.13 -14.97
N SER A 133 -21.00 -20.07 -14.73
CA SER A 133 -19.78 -19.85 -13.92
C SER A 133 -18.88 -18.74 -14.46
N ASP A 134 -18.72 -18.68 -15.77
CA ASP A 134 -17.99 -17.65 -16.53
C ASP A 134 -18.55 -16.24 -16.29
N SER A 135 -19.88 -16.10 -16.23
CA SER A 135 -20.56 -14.81 -16.02
C SER A 135 -20.36 -14.22 -14.61
N ILE A 136 -19.84 -15.01 -13.65
CA ILE A 136 -19.66 -14.60 -12.25
C ILE A 136 -18.23 -14.77 -11.75
N GLU A 137 -17.27 -15.12 -12.60
CA GLU A 137 -15.90 -15.42 -12.16
C GLU A 137 -15.27 -14.23 -11.44
N LYS A 138 -15.33 -13.04 -12.07
CA LYS A 138 -14.86 -11.77 -11.48
C LYS A 138 -15.64 -11.37 -10.22
N LEU A 139 -16.88 -11.84 -10.10
CA LEU A 139 -17.78 -11.55 -8.98
C LEU A 139 -17.51 -12.45 -7.74
N ARG A 140 -16.94 -13.65 -7.92
CA ARG A 140 -16.73 -14.63 -6.83
C ARG A 140 -15.84 -14.09 -5.72
N GLU A 141 -14.67 -13.56 -6.10
CA GLU A 141 -13.70 -13.06 -5.14
C GLU A 141 -14.24 -11.85 -4.40
N ILE A 142 -14.79 -10.88 -5.14
CA ILE A 142 -15.31 -9.68 -4.53
C ILE A 142 -16.41 -10.05 -3.55
N ARG A 143 -17.34 -10.98 -3.87
CA ARG A 143 -18.50 -11.42 -3.03
C ARG A 143 -18.17 -12.01 -1.65
N LYS A 144 -16.91 -12.36 -1.35
CA LYS A 144 -16.52 -12.96 -0.06
C LYS A 144 -16.67 -12.04 1.16
N CYS A 145 -16.75 -10.72 0.98
CA CYS A 145 -16.85 -9.74 2.08
C CYS A 145 -18.01 -10.07 3.01
N ILE A 146 -17.71 -10.00 4.30
CA ILE A 146 -18.62 -10.26 5.42
C ILE A 146 -19.07 -8.96 6.11
N GLU A 147 -18.84 -7.81 5.48
CA GLU A 147 -19.29 -6.49 5.93
C GLU A 147 -18.87 -6.11 7.37
N CYS A 148 -17.73 -6.65 7.83
CA CYS A 148 -17.22 -6.46 9.18
C CYS A 148 -16.71 -5.04 9.52
N SER A 149 -16.70 -4.11 8.56
CA SER A 149 -16.22 -2.73 8.73
C SER A 149 -14.74 -2.54 9.15
N ALA A 150 -13.95 -3.60 9.33
CA ALA A 150 -12.53 -3.50 9.69
C ALA A 150 -11.71 -2.62 8.71
N CYS A 151 -12.04 -2.67 7.41
CA CYS A 151 -11.37 -1.86 6.40
C CYS A 151 -11.68 -0.37 6.52
N LEU A 152 -12.83 -0.01 7.11
CA LEU A 152 -13.20 1.38 7.33
C LEU A 152 -12.36 1.97 8.47
N SER A 153 -12.23 1.23 9.58
CA SER A 153 -11.41 1.63 10.73
C SER A 153 -9.94 1.88 10.37
N ASN A 154 -9.39 1.15 9.40
CA ASN A 154 -8.01 1.31 8.97
C ASN A 154 -7.82 2.21 7.75
N CYS A 155 -8.89 2.70 7.11
CA CYS A 155 -8.78 3.49 5.89
C CYS A 155 -8.29 4.92 6.21
N PRO A 156 -7.15 5.36 5.65
CA PRO A 156 -6.64 6.69 5.92
C PRO A 156 -7.53 7.81 5.37
N ILE A 157 -8.42 7.51 4.41
CA ILE A 157 -9.32 8.52 3.84
C ILE A 157 -10.56 8.68 4.69
N VAL A 158 -11.17 7.57 5.12
CA VAL A 158 -12.35 7.59 6.00
C VAL A 158 -12.02 8.27 7.33
N ALA A 159 -10.76 8.20 7.76
CA ALA A 159 -10.26 8.92 8.93
C ALA A 159 -10.33 10.45 8.77
N GLU A 160 -10.25 10.99 7.55
CA GLU A 160 -10.22 12.43 7.27
C GLU A 160 -11.56 12.96 6.75
N THR A 161 -12.33 12.15 6.02
CA THR A 161 -13.63 12.53 5.47
C THR A 161 -14.51 11.31 5.15
N TRP A 162 -15.82 11.50 5.27
CA TRP A 162 -16.84 10.54 4.82
C TRP A 162 -17.38 10.85 3.41
N ASP A 163 -16.82 11.82 2.69
CA ASP A 163 -17.14 12.07 1.27
C ASP A 163 -16.80 10.87 0.39
N TYR A 164 -15.77 10.11 0.80
CA TYR A 164 -15.50 8.77 0.33
C TYR A 164 -16.09 7.77 1.33
N PRO A 165 -16.99 6.87 0.92
CA PRO A 165 -17.69 5.97 1.85
C PRO A 165 -16.81 4.81 2.34
N GLY A 166 -15.59 4.68 1.81
CA GLY A 166 -14.66 3.65 2.23
C GLY A 166 -14.66 2.38 1.37
N PRO A 167 -13.63 1.54 1.56
CA PRO A 167 -13.37 0.35 0.74
C PRO A 167 -14.54 -0.64 0.70
N MET A 168 -15.23 -0.87 1.81
CA MET A 168 -16.35 -1.83 1.88
C MET A 168 -17.51 -1.44 0.96
N ILE A 169 -17.85 -0.14 0.92
CA ILE A 169 -19.02 0.36 0.18
C ILE A 169 -18.68 0.48 -1.31
N ILE A 170 -17.48 0.94 -1.67
CA ILE A 170 -17.02 0.92 -3.06
C ILE A 170 -16.94 -0.51 -3.61
N ARG A 171 -16.51 -1.48 -2.78
CA ARG A 171 -16.59 -2.90 -3.11
C ARG A 171 -18.02 -3.32 -3.43
N GLN A 172 -19.03 -2.87 -2.67
CA GLN A 172 -20.43 -3.21 -2.95
C GLN A 172 -20.90 -2.69 -4.31
N LEU A 173 -20.49 -1.48 -4.70
CA LEU A 173 -20.77 -0.94 -6.03
C LEU A 173 -20.14 -1.81 -7.12
N ALA A 174 -18.87 -2.19 -6.96
CA ALA A 174 -18.19 -3.08 -7.90
C ALA A 174 -18.83 -4.48 -7.96
N ARG A 175 -19.32 -5.01 -6.83
CA ARG A 175 -20.08 -6.27 -6.80
C ARG A 175 -21.34 -6.17 -7.67
N LEU A 176 -22.07 -5.07 -7.58
CA LEU A 176 -23.31 -4.87 -8.34
C LEU A 176 -23.01 -4.63 -9.82
N GLU A 177 -21.99 -3.83 -10.13
CA GLU A 177 -21.51 -3.59 -11.50
C GLU A 177 -21.06 -4.87 -12.21
N LEU A 178 -20.48 -5.81 -11.47
CA LEU A 178 -20.05 -7.11 -12.00
C LEU A 178 -21.18 -8.15 -12.05
N ASP A 179 -22.36 -7.85 -11.51
CA ASP A 179 -23.49 -8.78 -11.55
C ASP A 179 -24.25 -8.58 -12.88
N PRO A 180 -24.27 -9.58 -13.78
CA PRO A 180 -24.85 -9.42 -15.13
C PRO A 180 -26.37 -9.19 -15.12
N ARG A 181 -27.00 -9.28 -13.96
CA ARG A 181 -28.43 -9.11 -13.75
C ARG A 181 -28.78 -7.69 -13.31
N ASP A 182 -27.79 -6.91 -12.87
CA ASP A 182 -27.98 -5.54 -12.41
C ASP A 182 -28.08 -4.60 -13.62
N VAL A 183 -29.11 -3.75 -13.64
CA VAL A 183 -29.36 -2.80 -14.73
C VAL A 183 -29.12 -1.35 -14.34
N GLU A 184 -28.72 -1.08 -13.08
CA GLU A 184 -28.47 0.28 -12.63
C GLU A 184 -27.07 0.76 -13.05
N ASP A 185 -26.93 2.07 -13.29
CA ASP A 185 -25.63 2.67 -13.57
C ASP A 185 -24.80 2.77 -12.27
N ARG A 186 -24.12 1.68 -11.92
CA ARG A 186 -23.25 1.59 -10.74
C ARG A 186 -21.98 2.41 -10.90
N ILE A 187 -21.58 2.71 -12.12
CA ILE A 187 -20.45 3.59 -12.44
C ILE A 187 -20.76 5.03 -12.05
N ALA A 188 -21.92 5.56 -12.44
CA ALA A 188 -22.40 6.88 -12.01
C ALA A 188 -22.46 6.97 -10.48
N MET A 189 -22.96 5.93 -9.81
CA MET A 189 -23.01 5.88 -8.34
C MET A 189 -21.60 5.90 -7.72
N ALA A 190 -20.64 5.16 -8.28
CA ALA A 190 -19.25 5.19 -7.84
C ALA A 190 -18.58 6.56 -8.05
N MET A 191 -18.89 7.24 -9.14
CA MET A 191 -18.45 8.61 -9.39
C MET A 191 -19.00 9.58 -8.34
N ASN A 192 -20.29 9.47 -8.02
CA ASN A 192 -20.95 10.29 -6.99
C ASN A 192 -20.45 10.01 -5.57
N GLU A 193 -19.97 8.79 -5.29
CA GLU A 193 -19.36 8.41 -4.01
C GLU A 193 -17.83 8.58 -4.01
N SER A 194 -17.30 9.47 -4.86
CA SER A 194 -15.90 9.90 -4.86
C SER A 194 -14.90 8.75 -5.01
N VAL A 195 -15.13 7.80 -5.94
CA VAL A 195 -14.21 6.66 -6.18
C VAL A 195 -12.75 7.10 -6.41
N TYR A 196 -12.52 8.31 -6.93
CA TYR A 196 -11.21 8.90 -7.15
C TYR A 196 -10.47 9.37 -5.88
N SER A 197 -11.10 9.36 -4.71
CA SER A 197 -10.45 9.70 -3.43
C SER A 197 -9.56 8.58 -2.89
N CYS A 198 -9.75 7.33 -3.36
CA CYS A 198 -8.92 6.20 -2.96
C CYS A 198 -7.45 6.36 -3.43
N THR A 199 -6.49 6.22 -2.51
CA THR A 199 -5.05 6.26 -2.80
C THR A 199 -4.48 4.95 -3.33
N THR A 200 -5.33 3.91 -3.44
CA THR A 200 -4.96 2.53 -3.82
C THR A 200 -3.80 1.95 -2.98
N CYS A 201 -3.75 2.30 -1.69
CA CYS A 201 -2.69 1.91 -0.77
C CYS A 201 -2.76 0.47 -0.22
N LYS A 202 -3.73 -0.33 -0.65
CA LYS A 202 -3.92 -1.75 -0.25
C LYS A 202 -4.08 -2.04 1.25
N MET A 203 -4.23 -1.02 2.11
CA MET A 203 -4.52 -1.22 3.53
C MET A 203 -5.76 -2.09 3.77
N CYS A 204 -6.81 -1.90 2.96
CA CYS A 204 -8.03 -2.68 3.07
C CYS A 204 -7.88 -4.15 2.64
N THR A 205 -6.89 -4.46 1.79
CA THR A 205 -6.55 -5.83 1.39
C THR A 205 -5.83 -6.54 2.54
N ASP A 206 -4.83 -5.87 3.11
CA ASP A 206 -4.00 -6.34 4.21
C ASP A 206 -4.81 -6.67 5.47
N ILE A 207 -5.78 -5.82 5.85
CA ILE A 207 -6.63 -6.11 7.01
C ILE A 207 -7.75 -7.12 6.73
N CYS A 208 -7.99 -7.50 5.46
CA CYS A 208 -9.23 -8.17 5.07
C CYS A 208 -9.23 -9.61 5.60
N PRO A 209 -10.19 -10.03 6.43
CA PRO A 209 -10.24 -11.42 6.91
C PRO A 209 -10.58 -12.43 5.79
N LYS A 210 -10.91 -11.93 4.59
CA LYS A 210 -11.24 -12.71 3.39
C LYS A 210 -10.27 -12.46 2.24
N SER A 211 -9.18 -11.72 2.49
CA SER A 211 -8.11 -11.45 1.52
C SER A 211 -8.60 -10.85 0.19
N ILE A 212 -9.60 -9.98 0.25
CA ILE A 212 -10.17 -9.35 -0.96
C ILE A 212 -9.29 -8.17 -1.36
N ASP A 213 -8.75 -8.20 -2.58
CA ASP A 213 -7.99 -7.07 -3.14
C ASP A 213 -8.92 -5.95 -3.63
N ILE A 214 -9.52 -5.22 -2.68
CA ILE A 214 -10.51 -4.17 -2.96
C ILE A 214 -9.96 -3.08 -3.89
N PRO A 215 -8.70 -2.59 -3.77
CA PRO A 215 -8.16 -1.61 -4.72
C PRO A 215 -8.20 -2.10 -6.17
N ALA A 216 -7.73 -3.31 -6.45
CA ALA A 216 -7.71 -3.85 -7.81
C ALA A 216 -9.12 -4.25 -8.29
N LEU A 217 -9.82 -5.06 -7.49
CA LEU A 217 -11.10 -5.69 -7.87
C LEU A 217 -12.30 -4.75 -7.80
N ALA A 218 -12.18 -3.61 -7.12
CA ALA A 218 -13.27 -2.64 -7.01
C ALA A 218 -12.88 -1.24 -7.48
N VAL A 219 -11.89 -0.62 -6.85
CA VAL A 219 -11.59 0.80 -7.08
C VAL A 219 -11.06 1.03 -8.49
N GLU A 220 -10.02 0.30 -8.88
CA GLU A 220 -9.38 0.42 -10.19
C GLU A 220 -10.30 -0.09 -11.30
N LEU A 221 -11.04 -1.17 -11.05
CA LEU A 221 -12.11 -1.65 -11.95
C LEU A 221 -13.16 -0.58 -12.23
N LEU A 222 -13.74 0.03 -11.20
CA LEU A 222 -14.78 1.06 -11.35
C LEU A 222 -14.22 2.30 -12.05
N ARG A 223 -12.98 2.70 -11.75
CA ARG A 223 -12.31 3.81 -12.46
C ARG A 223 -12.09 3.50 -13.94
N ALA A 224 -11.67 2.28 -14.27
CA ALA A 224 -11.47 1.87 -15.65
C ALA A 224 -12.80 1.86 -16.44
N LYS A 225 -13.85 1.28 -15.86
CA LYS A 225 -15.20 1.31 -16.45
C LYS A 225 -15.77 2.72 -16.57
N ALA A 226 -15.45 3.62 -15.63
CA ALA A 226 -15.82 5.03 -15.73
C ALA A 226 -15.17 5.70 -16.95
N VAL A 227 -13.87 5.49 -17.16
CA VAL A 227 -13.16 6.02 -18.33
C VAL A 227 -13.70 5.42 -19.63
N GLU A 228 -13.96 4.11 -19.66
CA GLU A 228 -14.58 3.43 -20.82
C GLU A 228 -15.97 3.99 -21.16
N ALA A 229 -16.78 4.28 -20.14
CA ALA A 229 -18.09 4.92 -20.29
C ALA A 229 -18.03 6.43 -20.58
N GLY A 230 -16.84 7.02 -20.74
CA GLY A 230 -16.67 8.43 -21.11
C GLY A 230 -16.76 9.42 -19.94
N TYR A 231 -16.73 8.95 -18.69
CA TYR A 231 -16.63 9.86 -17.54
C TYR A 231 -15.23 10.49 -17.48
N PRO A 232 -15.13 11.78 -17.09
CA PRO A 232 -13.85 12.43 -16.95
C PRO A 232 -13.09 11.90 -15.74
N LEU A 233 -11.76 11.91 -15.84
CA LEU A 233 -10.88 11.75 -14.67
C LEU A 233 -11.11 12.89 -13.67
N ALA A 234 -10.73 12.71 -12.41
CA ALA A 234 -10.77 13.81 -11.46
C ALA A 234 -9.85 14.96 -11.94
N SER A 235 -10.22 16.19 -11.60
CA SER A 235 -9.45 17.40 -11.95
C SER A 235 -7.96 17.20 -11.69
N GLY A 236 -7.07 17.69 -12.56
CA GLY A 236 -5.62 17.53 -12.41
C GLY A 236 -5.04 16.15 -12.73
N GLN A 237 -5.85 15.09 -12.83
CA GLN A 237 -5.37 13.75 -13.22
C GLN A 237 -5.11 13.64 -14.72
N GLN A 238 -5.90 14.32 -15.54
CA GLN A 238 -5.72 14.33 -16.99
C GLN A 238 -4.32 14.78 -17.41
N GLY A 239 -3.70 15.71 -16.66
CA GLY A 239 -2.39 16.26 -17.01
C GLY A 239 -1.27 15.23 -17.06
N PHE A 240 -1.25 14.21 -16.18
CA PHE A 240 -0.22 13.16 -16.26
C PHE A 240 -0.53 12.15 -17.36
N ILE A 241 -1.80 11.94 -17.72
CA ILE A 241 -2.18 11.08 -18.85
C ILE A 241 -1.71 11.71 -20.16
N ASP A 242 -2.02 12.98 -20.36
CA ASP A 242 -1.62 13.73 -21.56
C ASP A 242 -0.09 13.77 -21.68
N GLN A 243 0.61 13.97 -20.56
CA GLN A 243 2.08 13.93 -20.53
C GLN A 243 2.64 12.56 -20.91
N ILE A 244 2.04 11.45 -20.44
CA ILE A 244 2.47 10.09 -20.81
C ILE A 244 2.27 9.88 -22.31
N LYS A 245 1.11 10.27 -22.86
CA LYS A 245 0.83 10.16 -24.30
C LYS A 245 1.81 10.98 -25.14
N ALA A 246 2.12 12.19 -24.71
CA ALA A 246 2.95 13.13 -25.48
C ALA A 246 4.46 12.85 -25.38
N THR A 247 4.94 12.42 -24.21
CA THR A 247 6.40 12.38 -23.92
C THR A 247 6.89 11.05 -23.39
N GLY A 248 5.98 10.12 -23.14
CA GLY A 248 6.28 8.87 -22.47
C GLY A 248 6.63 9.01 -20.98
N ARG A 249 6.41 10.16 -20.36
CA ARG A 249 6.69 10.41 -18.93
C ARG A 249 5.46 10.95 -18.21
N ALA A 250 5.31 10.65 -16.93
CA ALA A 250 4.17 11.13 -16.13
C ALA A 250 4.37 12.52 -15.49
N VAL A 251 5.59 13.06 -15.59
CA VAL A 251 5.94 14.36 -15.02
C VAL A 251 6.76 15.15 -16.05
N PRO A 252 6.61 16.48 -16.10
CA PRO A 252 7.36 17.30 -17.05
C PRO A 252 8.84 17.39 -16.69
N GLU A 253 9.70 17.56 -17.69
CA GLU A 253 11.13 17.87 -17.51
C GLU A 253 11.27 19.25 -16.83
N LYS A 254 12.14 19.36 -15.81
CA LYS A 254 12.42 20.63 -15.09
C LYS A 254 13.89 21.03 -15.12
N LYS A 255 14.76 20.05 -15.18
CA LYS A 255 16.22 20.13 -15.29
C LYS A 255 16.66 18.94 -16.13
N THR A 256 17.94 18.90 -16.49
CA THR A 256 18.52 17.80 -17.26
C THR A 256 18.16 16.44 -16.61
N PRO A 257 17.52 15.53 -17.37
CA PRO A 257 17.22 14.18 -16.91
C PRO A 257 18.48 13.36 -16.64
N LEU A 258 18.41 12.40 -15.71
CA LEU A 258 19.50 11.47 -15.43
C LEU A 258 19.96 10.77 -16.70
N LEU A 259 19.02 10.29 -17.52
CA LEU A 259 19.31 9.56 -18.75
C LEU A 259 20.05 10.41 -19.81
N LYS A 260 19.98 11.75 -19.70
CA LYS A 260 20.78 12.69 -20.51
C LYS A 260 22.09 13.10 -19.82
N GLU A 261 22.14 13.09 -18.49
CA GLU A 261 23.36 13.42 -17.72
C GLU A 261 24.41 12.30 -17.73
N ILE A 262 23.98 11.04 -17.83
CA ILE A 262 24.91 9.91 -17.91
C ILE A 262 25.53 9.79 -19.30
N GLU A 263 26.85 9.72 -19.35
CA GLU A 263 27.59 9.64 -20.61
C GLU A 263 27.38 8.29 -21.30
N THR A 264 27.32 7.21 -20.52
CA THR A 264 27.18 5.82 -20.97
C THR A 264 25.87 5.17 -20.48
N GLU A 265 25.44 4.10 -21.16
CA GLU A 265 24.39 3.18 -20.68
C GLU A 265 24.97 2.04 -19.84
N GLU A 266 26.29 1.81 -19.92
CA GLU A 266 26.97 0.64 -19.36
C GLU A 266 27.86 1.07 -18.20
N PHE A 267 27.54 0.62 -16.99
CA PHE A 267 28.32 0.85 -15.77
C PHE A 267 28.82 -0.50 -15.27
N LEU A 268 29.99 -0.88 -15.79
CA LEU A 268 30.57 -2.21 -15.64
C LEU A 268 31.65 -2.21 -14.54
N VAL A 269 31.79 -3.35 -13.87
CA VAL A 269 32.80 -3.57 -12.83
C VAL A 269 33.75 -4.68 -13.22
N ASP A 270 34.92 -4.72 -12.58
CA ASP A 270 35.86 -5.83 -12.76
C ASP A 270 35.32 -7.09 -12.08
N ASN A 271 35.30 -8.21 -12.82
CA ASN A 271 34.81 -9.52 -12.35
C ASN A 271 33.39 -9.46 -11.76
N PRO A 272 32.37 -9.10 -12.58
CA PRO A 272 31.02 -8.91 -12.10
C PRO A 272 30.43 -10.21 -11.55
N ARG A 273 29.71 -10.09 -10.44
CA ARG A 273 28.95 -11.18 -9.79
C ARG A 273 27.58 -11.36 -10.42
N GLY A 274 27.07 -10.33 -11.09
CA GLY A 274 25.79 -10.30 -11.75
C GLY A 274 25.61 -9.03 -12.57
N ARG A 275 24.56 -9.00 -13.37
CA ARG A 275 24.21 -7.87 -14.24
C ARG A 275 22.72 -7.57 -14.14
N VAL A 276 22.37 -6.29 -14.08
CA VAL A 276 20.99 -5.83 -14.00
C VAL A 276 20.72 -4.68 -14.96
N ALA A 277 19.47 -4.55 -15.40
CA ALA A 277 18.97 -3.34 -16.02
C ALA A 277 18.29 -2.44 -14.99
N PHE A 278 18.63 -1.15 -14.94
CA PHE A 278 18.02 -0.21 -14.00
C PHE A 278 16.84 0.54 -14.64
N PHE A 279 15.64 0.28 -14.13
CA PHE A 279 14.45 1.06 -14.44
C PHE A 279 14.38 2.30 -13.54
N THR A 280 14.73 3.45 -14.11
CA THR A 280 14.79 4.75 -13.42
C THR A 280 13.40 5.30 -13.10
N GLY A 281 12.40 4.97 -13.92
CA GLY A 281 11.09 5.60 -13.85
C GLY A 281 11.16 7.11 -14.10
N CYS A 282 10.08 7.83 -13.78
CA CYS A 282 9.99 9.26 -14.13
C CYS A 282 10.63 10.19 -13.09
N LEU A 283 10.53 9.87 -11.80
CA LEU A 283 10.94 10.79 -10.74
C LEU A 283 12.44 10.74 -10.44
N ILE A 284 13.06 9.55 -10.47
CA ILE A 284 14.52 9.47 -10.35
C ILE A 284 15.16 10.17 -11.54
N ASP A 285 14.65 9.92 -12.75
CA ASP A 285 15.15 10.56 -13.96
C ASP A 285 14.98 12.09 -13.93
N TYR A 286 13.81 12.63 -13.57
CA TYR A 286 13.52 14.06 -13.75
C TYR A 286 13.60 14.93 -12.47
N ARG A 287 13.76 14.33 -11.28
CA ARG A 287 13.77 15.05 -10.00
C ARG A 287 14.91 14.63 -9.08
N MET A 288 15.25 13.34 -9.06
CA MET A 288 16.19 12.74 -8.10
C MET A 288 17.39 12.08 -8.81
N GLN A 289 18.03 12.80 -9.74
CA GLN A 289 19.16 12.32 -10.54
C GLN A 289 20.31 11.82 -9.67
N ASN A 290 20.64 12.54 -8.60
CA ASN A 290 21.69 12.13 -7.66
C ASN A 290 21.40 10.76 -7.03
N THR A 291 20.13 10.48 -6.74
CA THR A 291 19.70 9.18 -6.21
C THR A 291 19.85 8.07 -7.24
N GLY A 292 19.60 8.34 -8.52
CA GLY A 292 19.87 7.37 -9.58
C GLY A 292 21.36 7.07 -9.72
N LYS A 293 22.22 8.10 -9.66
CA LYS A 293 23.69 7.92 -9.64
C LYS A 293 24.16 7.16 -8.41
N ALA A 294 23.58 7.47 -7.24
CA ALA A 294 23.88 6.78 -5.99
C ALA A 294 23.52 5.30 -6.06
N LEU A 295 22.37 4.94 -6.67
CA LEU A 295 22.02 3.53 -6.85
C LEU A 295 23.01 2.79 -7.77
N ILE A 296 23.44 3.42 -8.86
CA ILE A 296 24.46 2.85 -9.76
C ILE A 296 25.76 2.59 -8.99
N ASP A 297 26.25 3.58 -8.22
CA ASP A 297 27.43 3.46 -7.38
C ASP A 297 27.28 2.34 -6.33
N VAL A 298 26.14 2.27 -5.63
CA VAL A 298 25.85 1.24 -4.63
C VAL A 298 25.89 -0.16 -5.26
N LEU A 299 25.27 -0.37 -6.42
CA LEU A 299 25.25 -1.66 -7.09
C LEU A 299 26.65 -2.04 -7.63
N ASN A 300 27.37 -1.11 -8.25
CA ASN A 300 28.73 -1.37 -8.72
C ASN A 300 29.68 -1.72 -7.57
N ARG A 301 29.61 -1.01 -6.43
CA ARG A 301 30.40 -1.36 -5.23
C ARG A 301 30.10 -2.75 -4.70
N ASN A 302 28.92 -3.29 -4.98
CA ASN A 302 28.53 -4.66 -4.63
C ASN A 302 28.83 -5.68 -5.75
N GLY A 303 29.64 -5.30 -6.75
CA GLY A 303 30.11 -6.19 -7.80
C GLY A 303 29.07 -6.46 -8.89
N ILE A 304 28.12 -5.56 -9.11
CA ILE A 304 27.03 -5.73 -10.07
C ILE A 304 27.23 -4.78 -11.26
N ASP A 305 27.21 -5.33 -12.47
CA ASP A 305 27.10 -4.54 -13.70
C ASP A 305 25.72 -3.91 -13.80
N VAL A 306 25.66 -2.60 -14.07
CA VAL A 306 24.39 -1.88 -14.21
C VAL A 306 24.25 -1.35 -15.63
N ILE A 307 23.19 -1.79 -16.31
CA ILE A 307 22.79 -1.28 -17.61
C ILE A 307 21.63 -0.30 -17.42
N VAL A 308 21.77 0.92 -17.94
CA VAL A 308 20.76 1.98 -17.83
C VAL A 308 20.26 2.35 -19.23
N PRO A 309 19.17 1.74 -19.71
CA PRO A 309 18.62 2.06 -21.04
C PRO A 309 18.20 3.53 -21.12
N LYS A 310 18.59 4.27 -22.15
CA LYS A 310 18.25 5.71 -22.29
C LYS A 310 16.83 5.96 -22.79
N GLU A 311 16.23 5.02 -23.51
CA GLU A 311 14.92 5.17 -24.16
C GLU A 311 13.73 4.81 -23.24
N GLN A 312 13.90 4.83 -21.91
CA GLN A 312 12.86 4.38 -20.97
C GLN A 312 11.55 5.17 -21.09
N TRP A 313 10.44 4.46 -20.85
CA TRP A 313 9.09 5.02 -20.75
C TRP A 313 8.60 4.99 -19.30
N CYS A 314 7.54 5.75 -19.00
CA CYS A 314 6.83 5.67 -17.74
C CYS A 314 6.28 4.26 -17.53
N CYS A 315 6.37 3.74 -16.30
CA CYS A 315 5.66 2.53 -15.91
C CYS A 315 4.13 2.65 -16.03
N ALA A 316 3.59 3.86 -16.23
CA ALA A 316 2.15 4.15 -16.32
C ALA A 316 1.32 3.75 -15.10
N SER A 317 1.95 3.62 -13.91
CA SER A 317 1.23 3.44 -12.64
C SER A 317 0.09 4.46 -12.47
N PRO A 318 0.25 5.78 -12.74
CA PRO A 318 -0.86 6.73 -12.67
C PRO A 318 -2.05 6.36 -13.56
N ALA A 319 -1.79 5.89 -14.80
CA ALA A 319 -2.84 5.52 -15.75
C ALA A 319 -3.62 4.28 -15.30
N PHE A 320 -2.91 3.23 -14.84
CA PHE A 320 -3.57 2.06 -14.23
C PHE A 320 -4.42 2.45 -13.02
N ARG A 321 -3.88 3.30 -12.14
CA ARG A 321 -4.59 3.69 -10.91
C ARG A 321 -5.79 4.59 -11.17
N THR A 322 -5.83 5.37 -12.26
CA THR A 322 -6.96 6.25 -12.58
C THR A 322 -7.91 5.73 -13.64
N GLY A 323 -7.60 4.59 -14.26
CA GLY A 323 -8.50 3.87 -15.16
C GLY A 323 -8.28 4.12 -16.65
N ASP A 324 -7.30 4.92 -17.08
CA ASP A 324 -6.94 5.04 -18.51
C ASP A 324 -6.10 3.81 -18.92
N LEU A 325 -6.78 2.67 -19.07
CA LEU A 325 -6.15 1.39 -19.39
C LEU A 325 -5.51 1.40 -20.78
N HIS A 326 -6.05 2.18 -21.72
CA HIS A 326 -5.45 2.31 -23.05
C HIS A 326 -4.02 2.82 -22.94
N THR A 327 -3.82 3.95 -22.25
CA THR A 327 -2.49 4.53 -22.01
C THR A 327 -1.60 3.60 -21.18
N ALA A 328 -2.18 2.93 -20.20
CA ALA A 328 -1.46 2.02 -19.32
C ALA A 328 -0.87 0.82 -20.07
N GLN A 329 -1.69 0.15 -20.88
CA GLN A 329 -1.31 -1.01 -21.69
C GLN A 329 -0.36 -0.63 -22.84
N ASP A 330 -0.52 0.57 -23.39
CA ASP A 330 0.40 1.13 -24.39
C ASP A 330 1.82 1.32 -23.83
N ALA A 331 1.92 1.81 -22.59
CA ALA A 331 3.21 1.91 -21.90
C ALA A 331 3.74 0.52 -21.51
N ALA A 332 2.87 -0.42 -21.15
CA ALA A 332 3.24 -1.80 -20.82
C ALA A 332 4.03 -2.49 -21.93
N ARG A 333 3.49 -2.43 -23.15
CA ARG A 333 4.14 -2.98 -24.34
C ARG A 333 5.51 -2.32 -24.57
N ARG A 334 5.55 -1.00 -24.61
CA ARG A 334 6.79 -0.24 -24.88
C ARG A 334 7.88 -0.51 -23.83
N VAL A 335 7.54 -0.47 -22.55
CA VAL A 335 8.49 -0.74 -21.47
C VAL A 335 9.01 -2.18 -21.57
N THR A 336 8.11 -3.15 -21.79
CA THR A 336 8.51 -4.56 -21.93
C THR A 336 9.47 -4.72 -23.11
N GLU A 337 9.11 -4.23 -24.30
CA GLU A 337 9.95 -4.30 -25.50
C GLU A 337 11.35 -3.68 -25.30
N ILE A 338 11.45 -2.53 -24.62
CA ILE A 338 12.74 -1.89 -24.32
C ILE A 338 13.59 -2.80 -23.44
N PHE A 339 13.03 -3.32 -22.36
CA PHE A 339 13.80 -4.10 -21.38
C PHE A 339 14.08 -5.52 -21.86
N GLU A 340 13.26 -6.10 -22.75
CA GLU A 340 13.57 -7.37 -23.41
C GLU A 340 14.74 -7.24 -24.39
N LYS A 341 14.77 -6.18 -25.21
CA LYS A 341 15.93 -5.92 -26.09
C LYS A 341 17.23 -5.75 -25.30
N ILE A 342 17.15 -5.14 -24.12
CA ILE A 342 18.29 -4.97 -23.21
C ILE A 342 18.69 -6.30 -22.59
N SER A 343 17.70 -7.09 -22.18
CA SER A 343 17.90 -8.44 -21.65
C SER A 343 18.61 -9.35 -22.66
N GLU A 344 18.20 -9.33 -23.93
CA GLU A 344 18.85 -10.05 -25.03
C GLU A 344 20.25 -9.50 -25.33
N LYS A 345 20.41 -8.17 -25.43
CA LYS A 345 21.69 -7.54 -25.80
C LYS A 345 22.80 -7.85 -24.80
N TYR A 346 22.47 -7.88 -23.51
CA TYR A 346 23.46 -7.98 -22.44
C TYR A 346 23.42 -9.30 -21.68
N ASP A 347 22.61 -10.26 -22.13
CA ASP A 347 22.41 -11.57 -21.49
C ASP A 347 22.09 -11.41 -19.99
N LEU A 348 20.98 -10.72 -19.70
CA LEU A 348 20.48 -10.50 -18.34
C LEU A 348 18.99 -10.83 -18.26
N ASP A 349 18.52 -11.23 -17.07
CA ASP A 349 17.11 -11.55 -16.81
C ASP A 349 16.53 -10.70 -15.68
N THR A 350 17.23 -9.64 -15.26
CA THR A 350 16.92 -8.92 -14.03
C THR A 350 16.83 -7.41 -14.23
N VAL A 351 15.70 -6.84 -13.84
CA VAL A 351 15.43 -5.40 -13.79
C VAL A 351 15.35 -4.94 -12.33
N VAL A 352 16.17 -3.98 -11.95
CA VAL A 352 16.11 -3.35 -10.63
C VAL A 352 15.33 -2.03 -10.72
N VAL A 353 14.46 -1.78 -9.74
CA VAL A 353 13.79 -0.50 -9.54
C VAL A 353 14.17 0.08 -8.18
N ALA A 354 14.09 1.39 -8.03
CA ALA A 354 14.13 2.04 -6.73
C ALA A 354 12.89 2.93 -6.55
N CYS A 355 11.73 2.40 -6.92
CA CYS A 355 10.45 3.07 -6.79
C CYS A 355 9.35 2.04 -6.59
N ALA A 356 8.78 2.01 -5.37
CA ALA A 356 7.68 1.13 -5.02
C ALA A 356 6.55 1.09 -6.07
N GLY A 357 6.13 2.25 -6.57
CA GLY A 357 5.06 2.33 -7.58
C GLY A 357 5.45 1.73 -8.93
N CYS A 358 6.70 1.90 -9.35
CA CYS A 358 7.20 1.29 -10.59
C CYS A 358 7.34 -0.23 -10.45
N GLY A 359 7.91 -0.71 -9.34
CA GLY A 359 8.09 -2.13 -9.06
C GLY A 359 6.78 -2.90 -9.03
N LYS A 360 5.81 -2.43 -8.23
CA LYS A 360 4.46 -3.01 -8.19
C LYS A 360 3.79 -2.99 -9.56
N THR A 361 3.92 -1.90 -10.32
CA THR A 361 3.30 -1.84 -11.64
C THR A 361 3.95 -2.76 -12.66
N LEU A 362 5.27 -2.95 -12.63
CA LEU A 362 5.93 -3.94 -13.49
C LEU A 362 5.57 -5.38 -13.11
N ARG A 363 5.44 -5.69 -11.82
CA ARG A 363 5.12 -7.05 -11.33
C ARG A 363 3.64 -7.43 -11.44
N GLU A 364 2.75 -6.56 -10.99
CA GLU A 364 1.33 -6.87 -10.81
C GLU A 364 0.44 -6.33 -11.93
N ASP A 365 0.93 -5.38 -12.75
CA ASP A 365 0.12 -4.79 -13.83
C ASP A 365 0.69 -5.19 -15.21
N HIS A 366 1.98 -4.92 -15.48
CA HIS A 366 2.61 -5.20 -16.78
C HIS A 366 2.74 -6.70 -17.06
N ARG A 367 3.35 -7.45 -16.14
CA ARG A 367 3.60 -8.89 -16.32
C ARG A 367 2.34 -9.69 -16.66
N PRO A 368 1.24 -9.66 -15.87
CA PRO A 368 0.04 -10.43 -16.21
C PRO A 368 -0.62 -9.93 -17.50
N PHE A 369 -0.59 -8.62 -17.77
CA PHE A 369 -1.12 -8.07 -19.02
C PHE A 369 -0.37 -8.59 -20.25
N ILE A 370 0.96 -8.62 -20.21
CA ILE A 370 1.78 -9.13 -21.31
C ILE A 370 1.59 -10.65 -21.47
N GLU A 371 1.56 -11.40 -20.37
CA GLU A 371 1.32 -12.84 -20.38
C GLU A 371 -0.05 -13.18 -20.98
N GLU A 372 -1.10 -12.44 -20.62
CA GLU A 372 -2.43 -12.57 -21.23
C GLU A 372 -2.42 -12.22 -22.73
N GLN A 373 -1.66 -11.19 -23.13
CA GLN A 373 -1.64 -10.73 -24.52
C GLN A 373 -0.93 -11.68 -25.49
N ARG A 374 0.20 -12.29 -25.09
CA ARG A 374 1.04 -13.10 -26.00
C ARG A 374 1.30 -14.54 -25.55
N GLY A 375 0.77 -14.95 -24.40
CA GLY A 375 0.92 -16.30 -23.84
C GLY A 375 2.21 -16.54 -23.05
N GLU A 376 3.09 -15.55 -22.95
CA GLU A 376 4.36 -15.63 -22.22
C GLU A 376 4.63 -14.33 -21.45
N PRO A 377 5.11 -14.41 -20.20
CA PRO A 377 5.46 -13.22 -19.41
C PRO A 377 6.68 -12.50 -20.02
N PRO A 378 7.00 -11.28 -19.55
CA PRO A 378 8.29 -10.65 -19.85
C PRO A 378 9.47 -11.56 -19.47
N MET A 379 10.54 -11.54 -20.27
CA MET A 379 11.72 -12.40 -20.05
C MET A 379 12.52 -12.06 -18.78
N PHE A 380 12.22 -10.92 -18.16
CA PHE A 380 12.94 -10.42 -16.99
C PHE A 380 12.10 -10.47 -15.72
N LYS A 381 12.79 -10.64 -14.58
CA LYS A 381 12.25 -10.44 -13.23
C LYS A 381 12.51 -9.02 -12.79
N VAL A 382 11.62 -8.49 -11.97
CA VAL A 382 11.72 -7.13 -11.44
C VAL A 382 12.03 -7.26 -9.95
N TYR A 383 13.07 -6.58 -9.47
CA TYR A 383 13.43 -6.47 -8.05
C TYR A 383 13.39 -5.03 -7.57
N ASP A 384 12.85 -4.78 -6.38
CA ASP A 384 13.20 -3.57 -5.67
C ASP A 384 14.70 -3.61 -5.29
N MET A 385 15.36 -2.47 -5.22
CA MET A 385 16.79 -2.41 -4.92
C MET A 385 17.15 -3.04 -3.57
N ALA A 386 16.32 -2.90 -2.53
CA ALA A 386 16.60 -3.51 -1.22
C ALA A 386 16.47 -5.03 -1.26
N GLU A 387 15.41 -5.51 -1.92
CA GLU A 387 15.17 -6.94 -2.15
C GLU A 387 16.29 -7.55 -2.99
N TYR A 388 16.71 -6.89 -4.07
CA TYR A 388 17.82 -7.36 -4.89
C TYR A 388 19.11 -7.47 -4.07
N MET A 389 19.44 -6.44 -3.29
CA MET A 389 20.67 -6.44 -2.49
C MET A 389 20.66 -7.52 -1.41
N LEU A 390 19.56 -7.72 -0.69
CA LEU A 390 19.56 -8.66 0.43
C LEU A 390 19.25 -10.10 0.03
N ASP A 391 18.32 -10.30 -0.90
CA ASP A 391 17.78 -11.62 -1.21
C ASP A 391 18.45 -12.24 -2.46
N VAL A 392 18.91 -11.41 -3.41
CA VAL A 392 19.56 -11.90 -4.65
C VAL A 392 21.08 -11.87 -4.54
N ILE A 393 21.69 -10.75 -4.13
CA ILE A 393 23.14 -10.72 -3.86
C ILE A 393 23.46 -11.58 -2.62
N GLY A 394 22.59 -11.54 -1.62
CA GLY A 394 22.75 -12.22 -0.32
C GLY A 394 23.35 -11.29 0.72
N LYS A 395 22.71 -11.19 1.89
CA LYS A 395 23.12 -10.32 3.01
C LYS A 395 24.59 -10.45 3.39
N GLU A 396 25.15 -11.65 3.36
CA GLU A 396 26.55 -11.97 3.67
C GLU A 396 27.54 -11.51 2.59
N ASN A 397 27.05 -11.30 1.38
CA ASN A 397 27.82 -10.94 0.20
C ASN A 397 27.84 -9.43 -0.07
N ILE A 398 26.99 -8.66 0.63
CA ILE A 398 26.97 -7.21 0.54
C ILE A 398 28.29 -6.66 1.08
N VAL A 399 28.92 -5.78 0.31
CA VAL A 399 30.07 -5.00 0.76
C VAL A 399 29.60 -4.09 1.88
N LYS A 400 30.13 -4.28 3.09
CA LYS A 400 29.65 -3.53 4.25
C LYS A 400 30.06 -2.06 4.15
N PRO A 401 29.12 -1.11 4.26
CA PRO A 401 29.46 0.30 4.36
C PRO A 401 30.31 0.56 5.62
N LYS A 402 31.37 1.37 5.49
CA LYS A 402 32.33 1.66 6.58
C LYS A 402 32.25 3.09 7.11
N GLY A 403 31.73 4.03 6.31
CA GLY A 403 31.58 5.42 6.71
C GLY A 403 30.46 5.60 7.73
N GLU A 404 30.67 6.46 8.71
CA GLU A 404 29.73 6.62 9.81
C GLU A 404 28.71 7.73 9.52
N ILE A 405 27.42 7.43 9.69
CA ILE A 405 26.31 8.39 9.62
C ILE A 405 25.61 8.40 10.99
N LYS A 406 26.03 9.30 11.88
CA LYS A 406 25.46 9.46 13.22
C LYS A 406 24.09 10.14 13.16
N MET A 407 23.02 9.35 13.13
CA MET A 407 21.65 9.86 12.99
C MET A 407 20.64 8.86 13.54
N LYS A 408 19.58 9.36 14.18
CA LYS A 408 18.39 8.57 14.50
C LYS A 408 17.45 8.55 13.30
N ILE A 409 17.21 7.38 12.72
CA ILE A 409 16.48 7.22 11.46
C ILE A 409 15.23 6.38 11.68
N THR A 410 14.07 6.86 11.21
CA THR A 410 12.87 6.04 11.03
C THR A 410 12.59 5.76 9.55
N TYR A 411 11.67 4.84 9.27
CA TYR A 411 11.37 4.38 7.92
C TYR A 411 9.87 4.49 7.63
N HIS A 412 9.52 5.08 6.49
CA HIS A 412 8.18 4.96 5.93
C HIS A 412 8.15 3.84 4.90
N GLU A 413 7.37 2.80 5.20
CA GLU A 413 7.08 1.68 4.31
C GLU A 413 6.09 2.11 3.22
N PRO A 414 6.54 2.21 1.94
CA PRO A 414 5.63 2.52 0.84
C PRO A 414 4.58 1.42 0.67
N CYS A 415 3.33 1.81 0.46
CA CYS A 415 2.23 0.86 0.29
C CYS A 415 2.42 -0.11 -0.89
N HIS A 416 3.01 0.35 -1.99
CA HIS A 416 3.30 -0.48 -3.17
C HIS A 416 4.56 -1.33 -3.01
N LEU A 417 5.33 -1.14 -1.94
CA LEU A 417 6.50 -1.97 -1.62
C LEU A 417 6.12 -3.07 -0.63
N GLY A 418 5.70 -2.69 0.59
CA GLY A 418 5.30 -3.66 1.62
C GLY A 418 4.10 -4.50 1.18
N ARG A 419 2.93 -3.86 1.01
CA ARG A 419 1.68 -4.58 0.63
C ARG A 419 1.61 -4.99 -0.84
N GLY A 420 2.36 -4.33 -1.71
CA GLY A 420 2.33 -4.57 -3.15
C GLY A 420 3.38 -5.56 -3.65
N GLN A 421 4.53 -5.63 -2.99
CA GLN A 421 5.66 -6.44 -3.44
C GLN A 421 6.17 -7.41 -2.37
N GLY A 422 5.72 -7.29 -1.11
CA GLY A 422 6.16 -8.14 0.00
C GLY A 422 7.53 -7.75 0.58
N VAL A 423 8.07 -6.60 0.18
CA VAL A 423 9.39 -6.11 0.63
C VAL A 423 9.16 -5.21 1.85
N ILE A 424 9.47 -5.73 3.04
CA ILE A 424 9.12 -5.11 4.33
C ILE A 424 10.38 -4.88 5.16
N ASP A 425 11.16 -5.93 5.42
CA ASP A 425 12.31 -5.87 6.32
C ASP A 425 13.60 -5.48 5.61
N GLN A 426 13.72 -5.79 4.32
CA GLN A 426 14.92 -5.56 3.51
C GLN A 426 15.41 -4.09 3.58
N PRO A 427 14.54 -3.07 3.41
CA PRO A 427 14.97 -1.66 3.48
C PRO A 427 15.56 -1.31 4.86
N ILE A 428 14.95 -1.82 5.92
CA ILE A 428 15.36 -1.56 7.31
C ILE A 428 16.69 -2.25 7.61
N GLU A 429 16.89 -3.48 7.13
CA GLU A 429 18.13 -4.22 7.31
C GLU A 429 19.30 -3.54 6.58
N LEU A 430 19.09 -2.96 5.39
CA LEU A 430 20.11 -2.14 4.72
C LEU A 430 20.48 -0.89 5.53
N LEU A 431 19.49 -0.21 6.12
CA LEU A 431 19.75 0.96 6.97
C LEU A 431 20.62 0.61 8.19
N LYS A 432 20.31 -0.52 8.85
CA LYS A 432 21.06 -1.00 10.03
C LYS A 432 22.50 -1.40 9.71
N MET A 433 22.85 -1.63 8.44
CA MET A 433 24.24 -1.92 8.05
C MET A 433 25.14 -0.70 8.12
N ILE A 434 24.58 0.52 8.05
CA ILE A 434 25.34 1.76 8.03
C ILE A 434 25.86 2.07 9.45
N PRO A 435 27.18 2.17 9.67
CA PRO A 435 27.72 2.51 10.98
C PRO A 435 27.18 3.85 11.49
N GLY A 436 26.80 3.91 12.77
CA GLY A 436 26.30 5.13 13.42
C GLY A 436 24.80 5.39 13.25
N VAL A 437 24.09 4.63 12.40
CA VAL A 437 22.63 4.75 12.27
C VAL A 437 21.95 4.08 13.46
N GLU A 438 21.11 4.84 14.16
CA GLU A 438 20.18 4.34 15.17
C GLU A 438 18.79 4.22 14.55
N TYR A 439 18.35 3.00 14.23
CA TYR A 439 17.01 2.79 13.68
C TYR A 439 15.94 2.86 14.79
N VAL A 440 14.91 3.66 14.57
CA VAL A 440 13.73 3.73 15.45
C VAL A 440 12.46 3.38 14.69
N GLU A 441 11.75 2.40 15.24
CA GLU A 441 10.52 1.85 14.69
C GLU A 441 9.37 2.85 14.80
N ASP A 442 8.70 3.11 13.68
CA ASP A 442 7.38 3.76 13.64
C ASP A 442 6.30 2.67 13.61
N PRO A 443 5.48 2.49 14.67
CA PRO A 443 4.42 1.47 14.68
C PRO A 443 3.35 1.71 13.59
N TYR A 444 3.34 2.90 13.00
CA TYR A 444 2.48 3.31 11.89
C TYR A 444 3.28 3.50 10.58
N LYS A 445 4.47 2.88 10.45
CA LYS A 445 5.35 3.02 9.27
C LYS A 445 4.63 2.76 7.95
N ASN A 446 3.71 1.81 7.95
CA ASN A 446 2.95 1.34 6.81
C ASN A 446 1.66 2.14 6.52
N ARG A 447 1.39 3.22 7.26
CA ARG A 447 0.27 4.14 6.98
C ARG A 447 0.58 5.00 5.76
N CYS A 448 -0.44 5.18 4.91
CA CYS A 448 -0.31 5.86 3.62
C CYS A 448 0.18 7.32 3.79
N CYS A 449 1.11 7.77 2.95
CA CYS A 449 1.53 9.17 2.89
C CYS A 449 0.48 10.11 2.25
N GLY A 450 -0.59 9.56 1.65
CA GLY A 450 -1.68 10.34 1.04
C GLY A 450 -1.49 10.71 -0.44
N ALA A 451 -0.38 10.29 -1.07
CA ALA A 451 -0.06 10.75 -2.42
C ALA A 451 -0.67 9.91 -3.56
N GLY A 452 -0.73 8.58 -3.37
CA GLY A 452 -1.05 7.58 -4.40
C GLY A 452 -2.44 7.68 -5.04
N GLY A 453 -2.72 6.80 -6.00
CA GLY A 453 -4.04 6.68 -6.63
C GLY A 453 -4.50 7.89 -7.44
N GLY A 454 -3.60 8.82 -7.78
CA GLY A 454 -3.94 10.10 -8.41
C GLY A 454 -4.49 11.16 -7.45
N VAL A 455 -4.52 10.88 -6.14
CA VAL A 455 -5.15 11.74 -5.12
C VAL A 455 -4.34 13.03 -4.93
N ARG A 456 -3.00 12.96 -4.92
CA ARG A 456 -2.18 14.17 -4.80
C ARG A 456 -2.46 15.19 -5.92
N ALA A 457 -2.69 14.71 -7.13
CA ALA A 457 -2.94 15.54 -8.30
C ALA A 457 -4.37 16.08 -8.31
N GLY A 458 -5.36 15.24 -7.99
CA GLY A 458 -6.78 15.64 -8.14
C GLY A 458 -7.55 16.01 -6.88
N GLN A 459 -7.02 15.73 -5.71
CA GLN A 459 -7.63 16.06 -4.41
C GLN A 459 -6.53 16.48 -3.43
N ARG A 460 -5.85 17.58 -3.76
CA ARG A 460 -4.65 18.04 -3.05
C ARG A 460 -4.90 18.26 -1.55
N GLU A 461 -6.06 18.80 -1.17
CA GLU A 461 -6.43 19.03 0.23
C GLU A 461 -6.54 17.71 1.01
N LEU A 462 -7.27 16.73 0.48
CA LEU A 462 -7.38 15.40 1.08
C LEU A 462 -6.01 14.74 1.23
N SER A 463 -5.18 14.83 0.19
CA SER A 463 -3.80 14.33 0.23
C SER A 463 -2.98 14.97 1.36
N GLN A 464 -3.16 16.27 1.62
CA GLN A 464 -2.48 16.96 2.72
C GLN A 464 -3.00 16.56 4.10
N LYS A 465 -4.31 16.35 4.26
CA LYS A 465 -4.88 15.89 5.54
C LYS A 465 -4.27 14.55 5.96
N ILE A 466 -4.26 13.58 5.04
CA ILE A 466 -3.62 12.26 5.25
C ILE A 466 -2.12 12.41 5.57
N ALA A 467 -1.41 13.27 4.85
CA ALA A 467 0.02 13.50 5.08
C ALA A 467 0.30 14.19 6.42
N THR A 468 -0.61 15.04 6.90
CA THR A 468 -0.51 15.70 8.21
C THR A 468 -0.63 14.68 9.33
N THR A 469 -1.57 13.75 9.23
CA THR A 469 -1.66 12.60 10.14
C THR A 469 -0.38 11.76 10.12
N LYS A 470 0.20 11.50 8.93
CA LYS A 470 1.49 10.80 8.81
C LYS A 470 2.64 11.60 9.43
N LYS A 471 2.65 12.93 9.32
CA LYS A 471 3.66 13.79 9.95
C LYS A 471 3.68 13.59 11.47
N GLY A 472 2.51 13.56 12.12
CA GLY A 472 2.42 13.29 13.57
C GLY A 472 3.10 11.98 13.96
N TYR A 473 2.80 10.88 13.26
CA TYR A 473 3.47 9.59 13.52
C TYR A 473 4.99 9.65 13.38
N ILE A 474 5.49 10.42 12.41
CA ILE A 474 6.94 10.59 12.20
C ILE A 474 7.55 11.40 13.35
N GLU A 475 6.92 12.50 13.75
CA GLU A 475 7.36 13.35 14.86
C GLU A 475 7.39 12.57 16.19
N ASP A 476 6.39 11.72 16.43
CA ASP A 476 6.28 10.89 17.64
C ASP A 476 7.42 9.87 17.79
N THR A 477 8.10 9.49 16.70
CA THR A 477 9.31 8.64 16.79
C THR A 477 10.51 9.35 17.44
N GLY A 478 10.50 10.69 17.40
CA GLY A 478 11.65 11.52 17.74
C GLY A 478 12.90 11.22 16.91
N ALA A 479 12.74 10.81 15.65
CA ALA A 479 13.84 10.59 14.71
C ALA A 479 14.31 11.91 14.06
N ASP A 480 15.61 12.02 13.79
CA ASP A 480 16.21 13.16 13.10
C ASP A 480 15.99 13.08 11.58
N MET A 481 15.70 11.89 11.08
CA MET A 481 15.56 11.61 9.66
C MET A 481 14.52 10.52 9.39
N ILE A 482 13.83 10.66 8.27
CA ILE A 482 12.99 9.62 7.69
C ILE A 482 13.52 9.20 6.33
N THR A 483 13.47 7.89 6.07
CA THR A 483 13.77 7.29 4.78
C THR A 483 12.57 6.53 4.23
N THR A 484 12.56 6.30 2.92
CA THR A 484 11.52 5.56 2.23
C THR A 484 12.04 5.09 0.88
N GLU A 485 11.44 4.04 0.30
CA GLU A 485 11.80 3.49 -1.02
C GLU A 485 10.72 3.77 -2.08
N CYS A 486 10.24 5.00 -2.07
CA CYS A 486 9.40 5.51 -3.14
C CYS A 486 9.65 7.00 -3.37
N PRO A 487 10.09 7.43 -4.57
CA PRO A 487 10.29 8.84 -4.89
C PRO A 487 9.03 9.70 -4.66
N PHE A 488 7.85 9.12 -4.87
CA PHE A 488 6.59 9.82 -4.66
C PHE A 488 6.28 10.03 -3.17
N CYS A 489 6.59 9.04 -2.33
CA CYS A 489 6.49 9.17 -0.88
C CYS A 489 7.52 10.17 -0.36
N THR A 490 8.76 10.13 -0.86
CA THR A 490 9.82 11.10 -0.53
C THR A 490 9.34 12.53 -0.79
N ILE A 491 8.80 12.82 -1.97
CA ILE A 491 8.32 14.17 -2.31
C ILE A 491 7.15 14.58 -1.42
N GLN A 492 6.21 13.69 -1.11
CA GLN A 492 5.07 13.97 -0.22
C GLN A 492 5.52 14.26 1.21
N ILE A 493 6.39 13.41 1.76
CA ILE A 493 6.88 13.52 3.13
C ILE A 493 7.77 14.76 3.26
N SER A 494 8.68 15.00 2.30
CA SER A 494 9.49 16.22 2.28
C SER A 494 8.63 17.48 2.25
N ASP A 495 7.51 17.49 1.52
CA ASP A 495 6.63 18.66 1.48
C ASP A 495 5.92 18.93 2.81
N ILE A 496 5.50 17.89 3.55
CA ILE A 496 4.80 18.07 4.83
C ILE A 496 5.75 18.34 5.99
N LEU A 497 7.00 17.86 5.90
CA LEU A 497 8.06 18.12 6.88
C LEU A 497 8.77 19.47 6.69
N LYS A 498 8.41 20.27 5.67
CA LYS A 498 8.93 21.64 5.54
C LYS A 498 8.68 22.43 6.83
N GLY A 499 9.76 23.03 7.35
CA GLY A 499 9.73 23.79 8.61
C GLY A 499 9.98 22.94 9.87
N THR A 500 10.14 21.63 9.74
CA THR A 500 10.65 20.76 10.81
C THR A 500 12.17 20.57 10.67
N GLU A 501 12.82 20.06 11.71
CA GLU A 501 14.24 19.67 11.67
C GLU A 501 14.46 18.28 11.07
N ILE A 502 13.39 17.49 10.89
CA ILE A 502 13.43 16.11 10.38
C ILE A 502 13.78 16.11 8.89
N LYS A 503 14.87 15.43 8.54
CA LYS A 503 15.34 15.32 7.15
C LYS A 503 14.66 14.16 6.44
N THR A 504 14.37 14.33 5.14
CA THR A 504 13.95 13.21 4.28
C THR A 504 15.10 12.82 3.37
N ARG A 505 15.54 11.55 3.40
CA ARG A 505 16.59 11.00 2.53
C ARG A 505 16.16 9.69 1.90
N TYR A 506 16.88 9.26 0.87
CA TYR A 506 16.67 7.98 0.20
C TYR A 506 17.75 6.97 0.58
N ILE A 507 17.42 5.67 0.65
CA ILE A 507 18.35 4.63 1.09
C ILE A 507 19.61 4.53 0.19
N PRO A 508 19.50 4.51 -1.16
CA PRO A 508 20.65 4.62 -2.05
C PRO A 508 21.58 5.79 -1.72
N ASP A 509 21.04 6.96 -1.39
CA ASP A 509 21.86 8.14 -1.08
C ASP A 509 22.68 7.93 0.20
N LEU A 510 22.11 7.26 1.20
CA LEU A 510 22.77 7.00 2.48
C LEU A 510 23.84 5.92 2.35
N LEU A 511 23.57 4.85 1.59
CA LEU A 511 24.54 3.81 1.30
C LEU A 511 25.74 4.38 0.52
N ALA A 512 25.49 5.13 -0.56
CA ALA A 512 26.56 5.77 -1.34
C ALA A 512 27.37 6.80 -0.54
N GLU A 513 26.72 7.56 0.37
CA GLU A 513 27.41 8.46 1.30
C GLU A 513 28.32 7.69 2.25
N SER A 514 27.81 6.63 2.88
CA SER A 514 28.58 5.82 3.82
C SER A 514 29.74 5.06 3.15
N TYR A 515 29.58 4.58 1.92
CA TYR A 515 30.69 3.99 1.17
C TYR A 515 31.81 5.01 0.93
N ARG A 516 31.48 6.19 0.41
CA ARG A 516 32.49 7.25 0.14
C ARG A 516 33.20 7.72 1.40
N LEU A 517 32.48 7.93 2.49
CA LEU A 517 33.07 8.26 3.79
C LEU A 517 33.96 7.14 4.37
N GLY A 518 33.73 5.89 3.94
CA GLY A 518 34.60 4.77 4.26
C GLY A 518 35.91 4.82 3.49
N ASP A 519 35.85 5.09 2.18
CA ASP A 519 37.02 5.20 1.31
C ASP A 519 37.94 6.35 1.74
N GLU A 520 37.41 7.47 2.21
CA GLU A 520 38.20 8.63 2.70
C GLU A 520 39.02 8.32 3.97
N LYS A 521 38.71 7.22 4.67
CA LYS A 521 39.41 6.80 5.90
C LYS A 521 40.48 5.73 5.64
N GLU A 522 40.52 5.15 4.44
CA GLU A 522 41.54 4.19 3.99
C GLU A 522 42.65 4.91 3.21
#